data_AF-A0A8T6W3Z4-F1
#
_entry.id   AF-A0A8T6W3Z4-F1
#
_cell.length_a   1.000
_cell.length_b   1.000
_cell.length_c   1.000
_cell.angle_alpha   90.00
_cell.angle_beta   90.00
_cell.angle_gamma   90.00
#
_symmetry.space_group_name_H-M   'P 1'
#
loop_
_entity.id
_entity.type
_entity.pdbx_description
1 polymer ?
#
loop_
_entity_poly.entity_id
_entity_poly.type
_entity_poly.pdbx_seq_one_letter_code
_entity_poly.pdbx_strand_id
1 'polypeptide(L)'
;MVSPRYIDFDAESWAQLRASTPLTLDEDDVEKLRGISVQLDIDMVQNAFLPLSRLLNLHVQGSHLLASVTDTFLGTPPRKIPFIIGVAGSV
;
A
#
# COMPACT_ATOMS: atom_id res chain seq x y z
N MET A 1 -6.73 -13.73 -24.59
CA MET A 1 -7.17 -12.37 -24.19
C MET A 1 -6.02 -11.69 -23.49
N VAL A 2 -5.60 -10.51 -23.94
CA VAL A 2 -4.56 -9.72 -23.26
C VAL A 2 -5.27 -8.92 -22.17
N SER A 3 -4.90 -9.11 -20.91
CA SER A 3 -5.40 -8.27 -19.82
C SER A 3 -4.87 -6.85 -19.99
N PRO A 4 -5.68 -5.81 -19.71
CA PRO A 4 -5.21 -4.43 -19.77
C PRO A 4 -4.03 -4.23 -18.82
N ARG A 5 -3.10 -3.33 -19.19
CA ARG A 5 -1.89 -3.05 -18.38
C ARG A 5 -2.20 -2.29 -17.09
N TYR A 6 -3.33 -1.60 -17.06
CA TYR A 6 -3.80 -0.81 -15.93
C TYR A 6 -5.24 -1.18 -15.62
N ILE A 7 -5.62 -1.00 -14.35
CA ILE A 7 -6.99 -1.10 -13.89
C ILE A 7 -7.37 0.30 -13.43
N ASP A 8 -8.36 0.88 -14.07
CA ASP A 8 -8.84 2.24 -13.77
C ASP A 8 -9.96 2.18 -12.74
N PHE A 9 -9.95 3.15 -11.82
CA PHE A 9 -10.96 3.32 -10.79
C PHE A 9 -11.41 4.79 -10.77
N ASP A 10 -12.69 5.02 -10.56
CA ASP A 10 -13.15 6.31 -10.07
C ASP A 10 -12.91 6.43 -8.55
N ALA A 11 -13.10 7.63 -8.01
CA ALA A 11 -12.82 7.89 -6.60
C ALA A 11 -13.69 7.05 -5.65
N GLU A 12 -14.95 6.79 -6.02
CA GLU A 12 -15.89 6.04 -5.18
C GLU A 12 -15.53 4.55 -5.13
N SER A 13 -15.30 3.93 -6.29
CA SER A 13 -14.89 2.52 -6.38
C SER A 13 -13.54 2.27 -5.74
N TRP A 14 -12.59 3.20 -5.87
CA TRP A 14 -11.30 3.12 -5.17
C TRP A 14 -11.47 3.17 -3.64
N ALA A 15 -12.27 4.10 -3.13
CA ALA A 15 -12.50 4.25 -1.70
C ALA A 15 -13.16 3.02 -1.07
N GLN A 16 -14.03 2.32 -1.80
CA GLN A 16 -14.69 1.09 -1.33
C GLN A 16 -13.72 -0.07 -1.08
N LEU A 17 -12.55 -0.09 -1.71
CA LEU A 17 -11.52 -1.13 -1.49
C LEU A 17 -10.96 -1.13 -0.05
N ARG A 18 -11.25 -0.09 0.75
CA ARG A 18 -10.96 -0.07 2.19
C ARG A 18 -11.80 -1.09 2.98
N ALA A 19 -13.03 -1.39 2.54
CA ALA A 19 -14.01 -2.15 3.31
C ALA A 19 -13.59 -3.61 3.58
N SER A 20 -12.61 -4.12 2.82
CA SER A 20 -12.12 -5.49 2.95
C SER A 20 -11.04 -5.67 4.02
N THR A 21 -10.71 -4.64 4.81
CA THR A 21 -9.68 -4.72 5.86
C THR A 21 -10.08 -3.82 7.05
N PRO A 22 -9.97 -4.30 8.31
CA PRO A 22 -10.22 -3.45 9.47
C PRO A 22 -9.31 -2.21 9.44
N LEU A 23 -9.88 -1.06 9.76
CA LEU A 23 -9.14 0.19 9.90
C LEU A 23 -8.06 -0.01 10.98
N THR A 24 -6.78 -0.02 10.61
CA THR A 24 -5.67 -0.08 11.58
C THR A 24 -5.15 1.30 11.97
N LEU A 25 -5.72 2.35 11.40
CA LEU A 25 -5.37 3.74 11.67
C LEU A 25 -6.54 4.35 12.44
N ASP A 26 -6.27 4.75 13.67
CA ASP A 26 -7.20 5.54 14.47
C ASP A 26 -7.02 7.04 14.19
N GLU A 27 -7.86 7.86 14.82
CA GLU A 27 -7.87 9.31 14.66
C GLU A 27 -6.52 9.94 15.07
N ASP A 28 -5.85 9.36 16.07
CA ASP A 28 -4.55 9.80 16.57
C ASP A 28 -3.43 9.54 15.55
N ASP A 29 -3.49 8.42 14.82
CA ASP A 29 -2.54 8.13 13.75
C ASP A 29 -2.72 9.07 12.56
N VAL A 30 -3.95 9.49 12.26
CA VAL A 30 -4.19 10.48 11.21
C VAL A 30 -3.74 11.87 11.64
N GLU A 31 -3.91 12.25 12.90
CA GLU A 31 -3.37 13.51 13.43
C GLU A 31 -1.84 13.59 13.32
N LYS A 32 -1.11 12.51 13.61
CA LYS A 32 0.36 12.46 13.43
C LYS A 32 0.77 12.72 11.98
N LEU A 33 -0.04 12.31 11.00
CA LEU A 33 0.22 12.52 9.58
C LEU A 33 -0.01 13.98 9.15
N ARG A 34 -0.91 14.73 9.81
CA ARG A 34 -1.15 16.15 9.51
C ARG A 34 0.04 17.07 9.82
N GLY A 35 0.94 16.64 10.71
CA GLY A 35 2.14 17.41 11.07
C GLY A 35 3.22 17.46 9.98
N ILE A 36 3.11 16.66 8.91
CA ILE A 36 4.19 16.40 7.93
C ILE A 36 4.14 17.34 6.70
N SER A 37 3.33 18.40 6.71
CA SER A 37 3.11 19.38 5.61
C SER A 37 2.01 18.97 4.63
N VAL A 38 1.29 19.99 4.15
CA VAL A 38 0.03 19.99 3.38
C VAL A 38 -1.20 19.77 4.27
N GLN A 39 -2.23 20.61 4.08
CA GLN A 39 -3.56 20.43 4.65
C GLN A 39 -4.12 19.07 4.21
N LEU A 40 -3.78 18.02 4.94
CA LEU A 40 -4.28 16.68 4.73
C LEU A 40 -5.72 16.64 5.24
N ASP A 41 -6.65 16.73 4.28
CA ASP A 41 -8.05 16.46 4.51
C ASP A 41 -8.23 15.00 4.96
N ILE A 42 -8.96 14.79 6.04
CA ILE A 42 -9.26 13.47 6.60
C ILE A 42 -9.97 12.59 5.56
N ASP A 43 -10.83 13.19 4.75
CA ASP A 43 -11.58 12.47 3.72
C ASP A 43 -10.65 11.98 2.62
N MET A 44 -9.63 12.76 2.26
CA MET A 44 -8.60 12.34 1.30
C MET A 44 -7.75 11.18 1.86
N VAL A 45 -7.36 11.25 3.14
CA VAL A 45 -6.64 10.14 3.80
C VAL A 45 -7.46 8.87 3.73
N GLN A 46 -8.73 8.94 4.12
CA GLN A 46 -9.59 7.78 4.19
C GLN A 46 -9.94 7.19 2.82
N ASN A 47 -10.19 8.04 1.81
CA ASN A 47 -10.72 7.60 0.53
C ASN A 47 -9.63 7.27 -0.50
N ALA A 48 -8.45 7.89 -0.41
CA ALA A 48 -7.35 7.66 -1.36
C ALA A 48 -6.19 6.87 -0.75
N PHE A 49 -5.69 7.29 0.42
CA PHE A 49 -4.45 6.76 0.98
C PHE A 49 -4.61 5.45 1.75
N LEU A 50 -5.76 5.20 2.41
CA LEU A 50 -6.02 3.93 3.07
C LEU A 50 -6.07 2.74 2.08
N PRO A 51 -6.86 2.79 0.99
CA PRO A 51 -6.82 1.72 -0.02
C PRO A 51 -5.43 1.53 -0.64
N LEU A 52 -4.71 2.62 -0.91
CA LEU A 52 -3.35 2.56 -1.46
C LEU A 52 -2.38 1.86 -0.50
N SER A 53 -2.39 2.25 0.79
CA SER A 53 -1.54 1.65 1.82
C SER A 53 -1.81 0.16 1.95
N ARG A 54 -3.08 -0.24 1.85
CA ARG A 54 -3.48 -1.65 1.85
C ARG A 54 -2.94 -2.41 0.64
N LEU A 55 -3.10 -1.84 -0.56
CA LEU A 55 -2.56 -2.44 -1.79
C LEU A 55 -1.04 -2.62 -1.68
N LEU A 56 -0.32 -1.59 -1.25
CA LEU A 56 1.13 -1.65 -1.03
C LEU A 56 1.51 -2.72 -0.01
N ASN A 57 0.76 -2.85 1.09
CA ASN A 57 1.00 -3.90 2.08
C ASN A 57 0.83 -5.32 1.49
N LEU A 58 -0.16 -5.53 0.60
CA LEU A 58 -0.31 -6.80 -0.11
C LEU A 58 0.88 -7.08 -1.05
N HIS A 59 1.39 -6.06 -1.76
CA HIS A 59 2.59 -6.19 -2.57
C HIS A 59 3.82 -6.56 -1.73
N VAL A 60 4.03 -5.89 -0.59
CA VAL A 60 5.13 -6.20 0.36
C VAL A 60 5.06 -7.65 0.81
N GLN A 61 3.87 -8.10 1.26
CA GLN A 61 3.67 -9.48 1.72
C GLN A 61 3.94 -10.49 0.60
N GLY A 62 3.42 -10.24 -0.60
CA GLY A 62 3.65 -11.11 -1.76
C GLY A 62 5.13 -11.21 -2.15
N SER A 63 5.84 -10.09 -2.18
CA SER A 63 7.29 -10.06 -2.46
C SER A 63 8.11 -10.78 -1.40
N HIS A 64 7.79 -10.60 -0.12
CA HIS A 64 8.48 -11.31 0.97
C HIS A 64 8.19 -12.81 0.94
N LEU A 65 6.95 -13.22 0.62
CA LEU A 65 6.61 -14.63 0.47
C LEU A 65 7.40 -15.27 -0.66
N LEU A 66 7.46 -14.62 -1.83
CA LEU A 66 8.24 -15.11 -2.97
C LEU A 66 9.73 -15.25 -2.62
N ALA A 67 10.29 -14.25 -1.93
CA ALA A 67 11.67 -14.30 -1.47
C ALA A 67 11.90 -15.48 -0.52
N SER A 68 11.01 -15.69 0.46
CA SER A 68 11.09 -16.81 1.41
C SER A 68 11.00 -18.18 0.72
N VAL A 69 10.12 -18.34 -0.27
CA VAL A 69 10.00 -19.57 -1.06
C VAL A 69 11.27 -19.82 -1.87
N THR A 70 11.83 -18.77 -2.47
CA THR A 70 13.07 -18.84 -3.23
C THR A 70 14.25 -19.23 -2.35
N ASP A 71 14.38 -18.61 -1.17
CA ASP A 71 15.44 -18.94 -0.21
C ASP A 71 15.34 -20.41 0.24
N THR A 72 14.12 -20.88 0.52
CA THR A 72 13.87 -22.28 0.88
C THR A 72 14.28 -23.24 -0.25
N PHE A 73 13.93 -22.92 -1.49
CA PHE A 73 14.29 -23.72 -2.66
C PHE A 73 15.80 -23.79 -2.91
N LEU A 74 16.51 -22.68 -2.69
CA LEU A 74 17.95 -22.59 -2.90
C LEU A 74 18.78 -23.04 -1.69
N GLY A 75 18.16 -23.35 -0.56
CA GLY A 75 18.84 -23.70 0.69
C GLY A 75 19.62 -22.52 1.30
N THR A 76 19.21 -21.29 1.01
CA THR A 76 19.83 -20.08 1.56
C THR A 76 19.15 -19.64 2.85
N PRO A 77 19.89 -19.05 3.81
CA PRO A 77 19.28 -18.54 5.03
C PRO A 77 18.33 -17.39 4.69
N PRO A 78 17.14 -17.33 5.35
CA PRO A 78 16.19 -16.25 5.11
C PRO A 78 16.80 -14.91 5.49
N ARG A 79 16.66 -13.92 4.61
CA ARG A 79 17.16 -12.56 4.84
C ARG A 79 16.02 -11.56 4.83
N LYS A 80 16.03 -10.64 5.81
CA LYS A 80 15.13 -9.49 5.80
C LYS A 80 15.57 -8.52 4.71
N ILE A 81 14.86 -8.51 3.60
CA ILE A 81 15.08 -7.56 2.50
C ILE A 81 14.14 -6.36 2.66
N PRO A 82 14.60 -5.13 2.42
CA PRO A 82 13.71 -3.98 2.39
C PRO A 82 12.83 -4.01 1.14
N PHE A 83 11.60 -3.51 1.26
CA PHE A 83 10.73 -3.23 0.13
C PHE A 83 10.87 -1.76 -0.25
N ILE A 84 11.21 -1.47 -1.51
CA ILE A 84 11.49 -0.11 -1.98
C ILE A 84 10.25 0.41 -2.74
N ILE A 85 9.76 1.59 -2.33
CA ILE A 85 8.69 2.32 -3.03
C ILE A 85 9.31 3.58 -3.65
N GLY A 86 9.29 3.67 -4.97
CA GLY A 86 9.68 4.88 -5.69
C GLY A 86 8.48 5.81 -5.85
N VAL A 87 8.62 7.06 -5.44
CA VAL A 87 7.60 8.12 -5.64
C VAL A 87 8.19 9.15 -6.60
N ALA A 88 7.48 9.44 -7.68
CA ALA A 88 7.89 10.40 -8.70
C ALA A 88 6.76 11.41 -8.95
N GLY A 89 7.13 12.64 -9.32
CA GLY A 89 6.21 13.74 -9.62
C GLY A 89 6.98 14.98 -10.07
N SER A 90 6.30 15.88 -10.80
CA SER A 90 6.87 17.21 -11.10
C SER A 90 6.97 18.03 -9.82
N VAL A 91 8.05 18.80 -9.68
CA VAL A 91 8.22 19.82 -8.63
C VAL A 91 7.56 21.13 -9.02
#